data_AF-A0A2V8ZHR1-F1
#
_entry.id   AF-A0A2V8ZHR1-F1
#
_cell.length_a   1.000
_cell.length_b   1.000
_cell.length_c   1.000
_cell.angle_alpha   90.00
_cell.angle_beta   90.00
_cell.angle_gamma   90.00
#
_symmetry.space_group_name_H-M   'P 1'
#
loop_
_entity.id
_entity.type
_entity.pdbx_description
1 polymer ?
#
loop_
_entity_poly.entity_id
_entity_poly.type
_entity_poly.pdbx_seq_one_letter_code
_entity_poly.pdbx_strand_id
1 'polypeptide(L)'
;MGNVPRNCFIGPPQKNLDFTIGKRFKITERQSLPFRSDLCNLTNHPSFANPPATDIEAPSRFTPITQVIGTPRLIQFSLKYWF
;
A
#
# COMPACT_ATOMS: atom_id res chain seq x y z
N MET A 1 29.13 22.06 16.71
CA MET A 1 29.54 20.70 17.13
C MET A 1 28.29 19.83 17.05
N GLY A 2 28.18 18.94 16.06
CA GLY A 2 27.00 18.09 15.89
C GLY A 2 27.19 16.78 16.63
N ASN A 3 26.36 16.48 17.65
CA ASN A 3 26.40 15.21 18.37
C ASN A 3 25.46 14.14 17.79
N VAL A 4 24.70 14.48 16.73
CA VAL A 4 23.61 13.63 16.26
C VAL A 4 24.16 12.31 15.73
N PRO A 5 23.72 11.16 16.28
CA PRO A 5 24.16 9.85 15.81
C PRO A 5 23.62 9.57 14.40
N ARG A 6 24.40 8.83 13.60
CA ARG A 6 23.97 8.33 12.28
C ARG A 6 22.72 7.45 12.46
N ASN A 7 21.69 7.68 11.66
CA ASN A 7 20.39 6.98 11.71
C ASN A 7 19.58 7.22 13.01
N CYS A 8 19.66 8.39 13.63
CA CYS A 8 18.83 8.74 14.80
C CYS A 8 17.31 8.57 14.56
N PHE A 9 16.85 8.58 13.30
CA PHE A 9 15.44 8.42 12.95
C PHE A 9 15.25 7.33 11.91
N ILE A 10 14.41 6.35 12.25
CA ILE A 10 13.93 5.30 11.35
C ILE A 10 12.42 5.45 11.31
N GLY A 11 11.86 5.63 10.11
CA GLY A 11 10.42 5.77 9.92
C GLY A 11 9.65 4.49 10.27
N PRO A 12 8.32 4.57 10.40
CA PRO A 12 7.48 3.40 10.64
C PRO A 12 7.67 2.33 9.55
N PRO A 13 7.66 1.03 9.89
CA PRO A 13 7.75 -0.02 8.89
C PRO A 13 6.49 -0.04 8.03
N GLN A 14 6.68 0.03 6.71
CA GLN A 14 5.61 -0.10 5.73
C GLN A 14 5.47 -1.55 5.28
N LYS A 15 4.27 -2.13 5.44
CA LYS A 15 3.94 -3.48 4.98
C LYS A 15 2.62 -3.44 4.22
N ASN A 16 2.70 -3.64 2.91
CA ASN A 16 1.55 -3.72 2.02
C ASN A 16 1.57 -5.06 1.29
N LEU A 17 0.41 -5.72 1.23
CA LEU A 17 0.22 -6.94 0.46
C LEU A 17 -0.77 -6.67 -0.67
N ASP A 18 -0.28 -6.67 -1.89
CA ASP A 18 -1.10 -6.52 -3.09
C ASP A 18 -1.21 -7.87 -3.81
N PHE A 19 -2.41 -8.21 -4.23
CA PHE A 19 -2.72 -9.51 -4.83
C PHE A 19 -3.58 -9.36 -6.07
N THR A 20 -3.17 -10.01 -7.15
CA THR A 20 -3.94 -10.09 -8.39
C THR A 20 -4.18 -11.55 -8.72
N ILE A 21 -5.45 -11.91 -8.94
CA ILE A 21 -5.83 -13.23 -9.43
C ILE A 21 -6.65 -13.10 -10.70
N GLY A 22 -6.28 -13.86 -11.72
CA GLY A 22 -7.00 -13.91 -12.99
C GLY A 22 -7.25 -15.34 -13.41
N LYS A 23 -8.44 -15.60 -13.94
CA LYS A 23 -8.81 -16.89 -14.54
C LYS A 23 -9.53 -16.66 -15.85
N ARG A 24 -9.13 -17.39 -16.89
CA ARG A 24 -9.84 -17.44 -18.17
C ARG A 24 -10.74 -18.66 -18.19
N PHE A 25 -12.04 -18.45 -18.18
CA PHE A 25 -13.01 -19.51 -18.39
C PHE A 25 -13.20 -19.72 -19.89
N LYS A 26 -12.97 -20.95 -20.37
CA LYS A 26 -13.30 -21.33 -21.75
C LYS A 26 -14.73 -21.85 -21.74
N ILE A 27 -15.64 -21.17 -22.44
CA ILE A 27 -17.04 -21.59 -22.55
C ILE A 27 -17.16 -22.55 -23.75
N THR A 28 -16.59 -22.16 -24.90
CA THR A 28 -16.44 -22.99 -26.09
C THR A 28 -15.05 -22.78 -26.70
N GLU A 29 -14.74 -23.42 -27.83
CA GLU A 29 -13.46 -23.24 -28.53
C GLU A 29 -13.23 -21.80 -29.02
N ARG A 30 -14.31 -21.07 -29.30
CA ARG A 30 -14.28 -19.67 -29.75
C ARG A 30 -14.57 -18.67 -28.64
N GLN A 31 -15.33 -19.08 -27.61
CA GLN A 31 -15.76 -18.19 -26.55
C GLN A 31 -14.86 -18.28 -25.31
N SER A 32 -14.36 -17.13 -24.86
CA SER A 32 -13.59 -17.06 -23.62
C SER A 32 -14.02 -15.90 -22.73
N LEU A 33 -13.96 -16.14 -21.43
CA LEU A 33 -14.34 -15.20 -20.40
C LEU A 33 -13.18 -15.02 -19.41
N PRO A 34 -12.24 -14.09 -19.66
CA PRO A 34 -11.28 -13.65 -18.67
C PRO A 34 -11.95 -12.89 -17.53
N PHE A 35 -11.76 -13.40 -16.32
CA PHE A 35 -12.07 -12.73 -15.08
C PHE A 35 -10.77 -12.38 -14.35
N ARG A 36 -10.69 -11.19 -13.78
CA ARG A 36 -9.57 -10.73 -12.96
C ARG A 36 -10.09 -10.00 -11.73
N SER A 37 -9.43 -10.24 -10.61
CA SER A 37 -9.62 -9.54 -9.35
C SER A 37 -8.27 -8.96 -8.92
N ASP A 38 -8.25 -7.67 -8.63
CA ASP A 38 -7.11 -6.95 -8.09
C ASP A 38 -7.46 -6.49 -6.68
N LEU A 39 -6.66 -6.89 -5.70
CA LEU A 39 -6.81 -6.55 -4.29
C LEU A 39 -5.57 -5.79 -3.84
N CYS A 40 -5.67 -4.47 -3.70
CA CYS A 40 -4.63 -3.67 -3.07
C CYS A 40 -4.83 -3.65 -1.56
N ASN A 41 -3.74 -3.73 -0.81
CA ASN A 41 -3.75 -3.77 0.65
C ASN A 41 -4.70 -4.86 1.20
N LEU A 42 -4.47 -6.10 0.77
CA LEU A 42 -5.28 -7.28 1.11
C LEU A 42 -5.43 -7.49 2.61
N THR A 43 -4.36 -7.24 3.38
CA THR A 43 -4.35 -7.35 4.85
C THR A 43 -4.98 -6.14 5.55
N ASN A 44 -5.38 -5.10 4.80
CA ASN A 44 -5.89 -3.83 5.33
C ASN A 44 -4.95 -3.19 6.37
N HIS A 45 -3.64 -3.29 6.16
CA HIS A 45 -2.63 -2.77 7.08
C HIS A 45 -2.38 -1.28 6.76
N PRO A 46 -2.61 -0.34 7.70
CA PRO A 46 -2.30 1.06 7.48
C PRO A 46 -0.78 1.27 7.53
N SER A 47 -0.24 1.96 6.53
CA SER A 47 1.17 2.34 6.51
C SER A 47 1.28 3.81 6.91
N PHE A 48 1.90 4.08 8.06
CA PHE A 48 1.97 5.43 8.61
C PHE A 48 3.05 6.28 7.94
N ALA A 49 2.76 7.56 7.72
CA ALA A 49 3.75 8.52 7.23
C ALA A 49 4.85 8.76 8.27
N ASN A 50 5.94 9.39 7.83
CA ASN A 50 6.90 9.95 8.78
C ASN A 50 6.25 11.11 9.55
N PRO A 51 6.70 11.39 10.79
CA PRO A 51 6.26 12.56 11.53
C PRO A 51 6.49 13.85 10.71
N PRO A 52 5.54 14.80 10.72
CA PRO A 52 5.63 16.01 9.89
C PRO A 52 6.72 16.99 10.35
N ALA A 53 7.26 16.79 11.56
CA ALA A 53 8.42 17.49 12.07
C ALA A 53 9.41 16.49 12.66
N THR A 54 10.66 16.55 12.19
CA THR A 54 11.78 15.67 12.58
C THR A 54 12.94 16.49 13.14
N ASP A 55 12.66 17.68 13.67
CA ASP A 55 13.67 18.58 14.21
C ASP A 55 14.15 18.09 15.58
N ILE A 56 15.42 17.74 15.65
CA ILE A 56 16.08 17.12 16.80
C ILE A 56 16.47 18.20 17.82
N GLU A 57 16.74 19.41 17.34
CA GLU A 57 17.20 20.55 18.15
C GLU A 57 16.01 21.28 18.81
N ALA A 58 14.78 21.02 18.33
CA ALA A 58 13.55 21.58 18.87
C ALA A 58 12.55 20.46 19.27
N PRO A 59 12.77 19.76 20.40
CA PRO A 59 11.98 18.60 20.82
C PRO A 59 10.48 18.90 21.04
N SER A 60 10.11 20.17 21.23
CA SER A 60 8.70 20.61 21.27
C SER A 60 7.97 20.49 19.94
N ARG A 61 8.68 20.19 18.85
CA ARG A 61 8.13 20.00 17.50
C ARG A 61 7.93 18.52 17.14
N PHE A 62 8.17 17.56 18.04
CA PHE A 62 7.75 16.17 17.81
C PHE A 62 6.22 16.06 17.91
N THR A 63 5.56 16.31 16.79
CA THR A 63 4.11 16.14 16.65
C THR A 63 3.77 14.68 16.30
N PRO A 64 2.63 14.16 16.79
CA PRO A 64 2.19 12.80 16.45
C PRO A 64 2.02 12.63 14.94
N ILE A 65 2.16 11.39 14.46
CA ILE A 65 1.88 11.06 13.06
C ILE A 65 0.37 11.20 12.81
N THR A 66 0.00 12.08 11.90
CA THR A 66 -1.40 12.38 11.54
C THR A 66 -1.81 11.85 10.18
N GLN A 67 -0.87 11.24 9.44
CA GLN A 67 -1.08 10.82 8.05
C GLN A 67 -0.76 9.34 7.84
N VAL A 68 -1.58 8.71 7.00
CA VAL A 68 -1.37 7.37 6.46
C VAL A 68 -0.99 7.53 4.99
N ILE A 69 -0.03 6.74 4.54
CA ILE A 69 0.46 6.68 3.17
C ILE A 69 0.09 5.35 2.53
N GLY A 70 0.01 5.36 1.19
CA GLY A 70 -0.34 4.18 0.40
C GLY A 70 -1.84 4.04 0.15
N THR A 71 -2.21 3.01 -0.58
CA THR A 71 -3.60 2.72 -0.95
C THR A 71 -4.33 2.06 0.23
N PRO A 72 -5.54 2.55 0.57
CA PRO A 72 -6.42 1.80 1.46
C PRO A 72 -6.83 0.49 0.79
N ARG A 73 -7.43 -0.45 1.56
CA ARG A 73 -7.93 -1.70 0.98
C ARG A 73 -8.88 -1.40 -0.18
N LEU A 74 -8.47 -1.81 -1.38
CA LEU A 74 -9.21 -1.60 -2.62
C LEU A 74 -9.35 -2.93 -3.33
N ILE A 75 -10.57 -3.26 -3.72
CA ILE A 75 -10.88 -4.50 -4.45
C ILE A 75 -11.54 -4.11 -5.77
N GLN A 76 -10.96 -4.55 -6.87
CA GLN A 76 -11.44 -4.28 -8.21
C GLN A 76 -11.66 -5.58 -8.96
N PHE A 77 -12.79 -5.65 -9.65
CA PHE A 77 -13.15 -6.77 -10.49
C PHE A 77 -13.20 -6.33 -11.94
N SER A 78 -12.64 -7.16 -12.82
CA SER A 78 -12.67 -6.98 -14.26
C SER A 78 -13.17 -8.24 -14.92
N LEU A 79 -14.16 -8.09 -15.79
CA LEU A 79 -14.72 -9.18 -16.59
C LEU A 79 -14.69 -8.77 -18.06
N LYS A 80 -14.16 -9.64 -18.91
CA LYS A 80 -14.18 -9.44 -20.37
C LYS A 80 -14.75 -10.68 -21.04
N TYR A 81 -15.55 -10.47 -22.07
CA TYR A 81 -16.11 -11.53 -22.90
C TYR A 81 -15.55 -11.45 -24.32
N TRP A 82 -15.18 -12.61 -24.86
CA TRP A 82 -14.70 -12.79 -26.23
C TRP A 82 -15.54 -13.87 -26.90
N PHE A 83 -15.99 -13.60 -28.13
CA PHE A 83 -16.88 -14.44 -28.92
C PHE A 83 -16.19 -15.02 -30.15
#